data_AF-A0A6F9WYM6-F1
#
_entry.id   AF-A0A6F9WYM6-F1
#
_cell.length_a   1.000
_cell.length_b   1.000
_cell.length_c   1.000
_cell.angle_alpha   90.00
_cell.angle_beta   90.00
_cell.angle_gamma   90.00
#
_symmetry.space_group_name_H-M   'P 1'
#
loop_
_entity.id
_entity.type
_entity.pdbx_description
1 polymer ?
#
loop_
_entity_poly.entity_id
_entity_poly.type
_entity_poly.pdbx_seq_one_letter_code
_entity_poly.pdbx_strand_id
1 'polypeptide(L)'
;MARGPKTVKLPSAEDAALLVKKMRGEVDSNTNYRSKSLRIHGPVCARCGREFDAANLHQLTVHHRDGNHDNNPPDGSNWENLCNHCHDDVHARELLGEYLSKP
;
A
#
# COMPACT_ATOMS: atom_id res chain seq x y z
N MET A 1 38.27 7.14 8.63
CA MET A 1 37.87 5.73 8.87
C MET A 1 37.82 5.03 7.52
N ALA A 2 38.73 4.10 7.25
CA ALA A 2 38.82 3.42 5.94
C ALA A 2 37.66 2.42 5.77
N ARG A 3 36.83 2.59 4.74
CA ARG A 3 35.82 1.59 4.35
C ARG A 3 36.48 0.55 3.45
N GLY A 4 37.05 -0.49 4.06
CA GLY A 4 37.54 -1.67 3.35
C GLY A 4 36.38 -2.56 2.84
N PRO A 5 36.62 -3.43 1.86
CA PRO A 5 35.62 -4.37 1.37
C PRO A 5 35.19 -5.32 2.50
N LYS A 6 33.89 -5.37 2.78
CA LYS A 6 33.30 -6.29 3.74
C LYS A 6 32.93 -7.59 3.03
N THR A 7 33.44 -8.71 3.51
CA THR A 7 32.93 -10.03 3.15
C THR A 7 31.55 -10.21 3.77
N VAL A 8 30.54 -10.49 2.94
CA VAL A 8 29.17 -10.78 3.38
C VAL A 8 28.88 -12.24 3.10
N LYS A 9 28.35 -12.96 4.09
CA LYS A 9 27.88 -14.33 3.89
C LYS A 9 26.59 -14.28 3.08
N LEU A 10 26.61 -14.84 1.87
CA LEU A 10 25.43 -14.93 1.02
C LEU A 10 24.43 -15.95 1.61
N PRO A 11 23.11 -15.76 1.42
CA PRO A 11 22.10 -16.74 1.81
C PRO A 11 22.33 -18.08 1.09
N SER A 12 21.88 -19.18 1.69
CA SER A 12 21.83 -20.44 0.95
C SER A 12 20.79 -20.34 -0.19
N ALA A 13 20.85 -21.26 -1.14
CA ALA A 13 19.87 -21.32 -2.23
C ALA A 13 18.43 -21.52 -1.68
N GLU A 14 18.28 -22.23 -0.56
CA GLU A 14 16.98 -22.47 0.07
C GLU A 14 16.45 -21.20 0.75
N ASP A 15 17.32 -20.46 1.45
CA ASP A 15 16.98 -19.20 2.11
C ASP A 15 16.58 -18.14 1.08
N ALA A 16 17.31 -18.07 -0.03
CA ALA A 16 17.00 -17.19 -1.15
C ALA A 16 15.64 -17.55 -1.78
N ALA A 17 15.36 -18.85 -1.97
CA ALA A 17 14.09 -19.31 -2.52
C ALA A 17 12.90 -19.01 -1.59
N LEU A 18 13.06 -19.20 -0.28
CA LEU A 18 12.06 -18.86 0.72
C LEU A 18 11.79 -17.34 0.76
N LEU A 19 12.82 -16.52 0.68
CA LEU A 19 12.69 -15.07 0.62
C LEU A 19 11.91 -14.63 -0.62
N VAL A 20 12.25 -15.17 -1.81
CA VAL A 20 11.53 -14.88 -3.05
C VAL A 20 10.06 -15.32 -2.97
N LYS A 21 9.78 -16.49 -2.38
CA LYS A 21 8.40 -16.98 -2.18
C LYS A 21 7.60 -16.05 -1.27
N LYS A 22 8.20 -15.58 -0.17
CA LYS A 22 7.56 -14.63 0.76
C LYS A 22 7.21 -13.31 0.05
N MET A 23 8.18 -12.73 -0.67
CA MET A 23 7.96 -11.49 -1.42
C MET A 23 6.84 -11.62 -2.46
N ARG A 24 6.76 -12.76 -3.15
CA ARG A 24 5.65 -13.04 -4.10
C ARG A 24 4.29 -13.09 -3.41
N GLY A 25 4.19 -13.76 -2.25
CA GLY A 25 2.94 -13.82 -1.49
C GLY A 25 2.43 -12.46 -1.02
N GLU A 26 3.33 -11.57 -0.60
CA GLU A 26 3.02 -10.17 -0.22
C GLU A 26 2.54 -9.32 -1.42
N VAL A 27 3.07 -9.59 -2.63
CA VAL A 27 2.61 -8.94 -3.86
C VAL A 27 1.24 -9.45 -4.27
N ASP A 28 0.98 -10.75 -4.17
CA ASP A 28 -0.29 -11.37 -4.54
C ASP A 28 -1.43 -10.92 -3.61
N SER A 29 -1.17 -10.78 -2.30
CA SER A 29 -2.15 -10.24 -1.34
C SER A 29 -2.50 -8.78 -1.65
N ASN A 30 -1.50 -7.94 -1.92
CA ASN A 30 -1.69 -6.54 -2.33
C ASN A 30 -2.49 -6.41 -3.63
N THR A 31 -2.20 -7.27 -4.60
CA THR A 31 -2.91 -7.29 -5.89
C THR A 31 -4.36 -7.73 -5.72
N ASN A 32 -4.65 -8.63 -4.76
CA ASN A 32 -5.97 -9.18 -4.53
C ASN A 32 -6.95 -8.13 -3.98
N TYR A 33 -6.59 -7.42 -2.91
CA TYR A 33 -7.49 -6.38 -2.36
C TYR A 33 -7.58 -5.17 -3.29
N ARG A 34 -6.50 -4.80 -4.00
CA ARG A 34 -6.54 -3.69 -4.95
C ARG A 34 -7.52 -3.96 -6.09
N SER A 35 -7.44 -5.16 -6.66
CA SER A 35 -8.35 -5.58 -7.73
C SER A 35 -9.81 -5.61 -7.26
N LYS A 36 -10.05 -6.08 -6.02
CA LYS A 36 -11.39 -6.04 -5.40
C LYS A 36 -11.88 -4.62 -5.16
N SER A 37 -11.05 -3.75 -4.60
CA SER A 37 -11.40 -2.34 -4.34
C SER A 37 -11.78 -1.61 -5.63
N LEU A 38 -11.00 -1.79 -6.70
CA LEU A 38 -11.33 -1.22 -8.02
C LEU A 38 -12.64 -1.76 -8.60
N ARG A 39 -12.98 -3.03 -8.34
CA ARG A 39 -14.25 -3.62 -8.78
C ARG A 39 -15.45 -3.10 -7.99
N ILE A 40 -15.28 -2.84 -6.68
CA ILE A 40 -16.37 -2.39 -5.79
C ILE A 40 -16.58 -0.88 -5.91
N HIS A 41 -15.50 -0.10 -5.83
CA HIS A 41 -15.54 1.36 -5.73
C HIS A 41 -15.28 2.08 -7.06
N GLY A 42 -14.85 1.35 -8.09
CA GLY A 42 -14.56 1.90 -9.41
C GLY A 42 -13.21 2.65 -9.48
N PRO A 43 -12.77 3.04 -10.69
CA PRO A 43 -11.52 3.76 -10.91
C PRO A 43 -11.70 5.27 -10.67
N VAL A 44 -12.25 5.66 -9.52
CA VAL A 44 -12.49 7.06 -9.15
C VAL A 44 -11.87 7.37 -7.80
N CYS A 45 -11.31 8.57 -7.64
CA CYS A 45 -10.85 9.06 -6.35
C CYS A 45 -12.06 9.44 -5.47
N ALA A 46 -12.25 8.75 -4.35
CA ALA A 46 -13.35 9.00 -3.42
C ALA A 46 -13.31 10.40 -2.76
N ARG A 47 -12.17 11.08 -2.81
CA ARG A 47 -11.97 12.40 -2.19
C ARG A 47 -12.19 13.56 -3.17
N CYS A 48 -11.60 13.50 -4.36
CA CYS A 48 -11.65 14.61 -5.32
C CYS A 48 -12.48 14.33 -6.57
N GLY A 49 -13.05 13.12 -6.70
CA GLY A 49 -13.91 12.75 -7.83
C GLY A 49 -13.19 12.55 -9.16
N ARG A 50 -11.85 12.66 -9.21
CA ARG A 50 -11.08 12.39 -10.43
C ARG A 50 -11.27 10.94 -10.86
N GLU A 51 -11.68 10.73 -12.11
CA GLU A 51 -11.73 9.41 -12.74
C GLU A 51 -10.39 9.03 -13.38
N PHE A 52 -10.13 7.73 -13.45
CA PHE A 52 -8.91 7.14 -13.96
C PHE A 52 -9.22 6.12 -15.06
N ASP A 53 -8.35 6.07 -16.05
CA ASP A 53 -8.38 5.10 -17.15
C ASP A 53 -7.18 4.15 -17.05
N ALA A 54 -7.06 3.21 -17.98
CA ALA A 54 -5.97 2.24 -17.98
C ALA A 54 -4.57 2.88 -18.04
N ALA A 55 -4.41 4.06 -18.63
CA ALA A 55 -3.12 4.71 -18.77
C ALA A 55 -2.64 5.33 -17.45
N ASN A 56 -3.57 5.81 -16.61
CA ASN A 56 -3.26 6.49 -15.35
C ASN A 56 -3.74 5.75 -14.07
N LEU A 57 -4.35 4.57 -14.19
CA LEU A 57 -4.89 3.80 -13.05
C LEU A 57 -3.84 3.49 -11.97
N HIS A 58 -2.57 3.43 -12.32
CA HIS A 58 -1.47 3.22 -11.38
C HIS A 58 -1.29 4.38 -10.37
N GLN A 59 -1.89 5.55 -10.64
CA GLN A 59 -1.94 6.71 -9.74
C GLN A 59 -3.15 6.69 -8.78
N LEU A 60 -3.98 5.65 -8.88
CA LEU A 60 -5.09 5.40 -7.96
C LEU A 60 -4.72 4.23 -7.05
N THR A 61 -4.63 4.54 -5.77
CA THR A 61 -4.18 3.65 -4.70
C THR A 61 -5.34 3.33 -3.75
N VAL A 62 -5.27 2.16 -3.11
CA VAL A 62 -6.21 1.82 -2.02
C VAL A 62 -5.70 2.43 -0.73
N HIS A 63 -6.57 3.12 -0.03
CA HIS A 63 -6.37 3.63 1.32
C HIS A 63 -7.23 2.81 2.30
N HIS A 64 -6.64 2.41 3.42
CA HIS A 64 -7.32 1.69 4.51
C HIS A 64 -7.82 2.71 5.53
N ARG A 65 -9.14 2.79 5.72
CA ARG A 65 -9.80 3.83 6.56
C ARG A 65 -9.40 3.77 8.02
N ASP A 66 -9.09 2.58 8.52
CA ASP A 66 -8.67 2.33 9.90
C ASP A 66 -7.14 2.29 10.07
N GLY A 67 -6.38 2.53 8.99
CA GLY A 67 -4.92 2.41 8.98
C GLY A 67 -4.37 0.98 9.07
N ASN A 68 -5.23 -0.05 9.19
CA ASN A 68 -4.82 -1.44 9.32
C ASN A 68 -4.83 -2.14 7.96
N HIS A 69 -3.64 -2.37 7.40
CA HIS A 69 -3.46 -3.01 6.10
C HIS A 69 -3.89 -4.48 6.05
N ASP A 70 -4.04 -5.14 7.20
CA ASP A 70 -4.50 -6.53 7.31
C ASP A 70 -6.03 -6.64 7.39
N ASN A 71 -6.74 -5.54 7.71
CA ASN A 71 -8.20 -5.52 7.75
C ASN A 71 -8.81 -5.37 6.34
N ASN A 72 -9.02 -6.50 5.68
CA ASN A 72 -9.40 -6.60 4.27
C ASN A 72 -10.78 -7.25 4.09
N PRO A 73 -11.88 -6.60 4.51
CA PRO A 73 -13.21 -7.19 4.46
C PRO A 73 -13.67 -7.41 3.00
N PRO A 74 -14.42 -8.49 2.72
CA PRO A 74 -14.78 -8.88 1.36
C PRO A 74 -15.74 -7.91 0.66
N ASP A 75 -16.45 -7.09 1.42
CA ASP A 75 -17.34 -6.02 0.94
C ASP A 75 -16.61 -4.70 0.65
N GLY A 76 -15.30 -4.63 0.95
CA GLY A 76 -14.47 -3.44 0.73
C GLY A 76 -14.80 -2.25 1.64
N SER A 77 -15.53 -2.48 2.74
CA SER A 77 -15.96 -1.44 3.69
C SER A 77 -14.81 -0.66 4.35
N ASN A 78 -13.63 -1.27 4.50
CA ASN A 78 -12.44 -0.62 5.06
C ASN A 78 -11.59 0.12 4.00
N TRP A 79 -12.00 0.14 2.73
CA TRP A 79 -11.19 0.70 1.65
C TRP A 79 -11.81 1.96 1.05
N GLU A 80 -10.94 2.82 0.55
CA GLU A 80 -11.29 3.86 -0.42
C GLU A 80 -10.20 4.00 -1.48
N ASN A 81 -10.60 4.20 -2.73
CA ASN A 81 -9.64 4.48 -3.81
C ASN A 81 -9.32 5.97 -3.80
N LEU A 82 -8.05 6.33 -3.62
CA LEU A 82 -7.58 7.71 -3.57
C LEU A 82 -6.48 7.94 -4.61
N CYS A 83 -6.48 9.11 -5.24
CA CYS A 83 -5.33 9.52 -6.04
C CYS A 83 -4.14 9.80 -5.11
N ASN A 84 -2.91 9.64 -5.61
CA ASN A 84 -1.69 9.81 -4.81
C ASN A 84 -1.71 11.09 -3.95
N HIS A 85 -2.13 12.22 -4.50
CA HIS A 85 -2.21 13.48 -3.75
C HIS A 85 -3.23 13.46 -2.61
N CYS A 86 -4.43 12.91 -2.83
CA CYS A 86 -5.43 12.80 -1.78
C CYS A 86 -5.03 11.75 -0.74
N HIS A 87 -4.33 10.70 -1.15
CA HIS A 87 -3.82 9.68 -0.25
C HIS A 87 -2.78 10.27 0.71
N ASP A 88 -1.80 11.00 0.18
CA ASP A 88 -0.77 11.66 0.98
C ASP A 88 -1.37 12.73 1.92
N ASP A 89 -2.36 13.50 1.47
CA ASP A 89 -3.05 14.51 2.30
C ASP A 89 -3.79 13.87 3.48
N VAL A 90 -4.42 12.71 3.30
CA VAL A 90 -5.10 12.00 4.41
C VAL A 90 -4.08 11.53 5.44
N HIS A 91 -3.03 10.83 5.03
CA HIS A 91 -1.96 10.39 5.94
C HIS A 91 -1.29 11.56 6.68
N ALA A 92 -1.04 12.67 5.97
CA ALA A 92 -0.44 13.86 6.59
C ALA A 92 -1.35 14.48 7.67
N ARG A 93 -2.66 14.51 7.43
CA ARG A 93 -3.64 15.01 8.40
C ARG A 93 -3.79 14.11 9.60
N GLU A 94 -3.77 12.79 9.41
CA GLU A 94 -3.82 11.81 10.49
C GLU A 94 -2.61 11.96 11.41
N LEU A 95 -1.40 11.98 10.84
CA LEU A 95 -0.16 12.18 11.60
C LEU A 95 -0.16 13.52 12.37
N LEU A 96 -0.65 14.59 11.74
CA LEU A 96 -0.77 15.89 12.40
C LEU A 96 -1.79 15.84 13.55
N GLY A 97 -2.93 15.18 13.34
CA GLY A 97 -3.96 14.99 14.36
C GLY A 97 -3.43 14.22 15.57
N GLU A 98 -2.68 13.15 15.34
CA GLU A 98 -2.01 12.38 16.39
C GLU A 98 -1.00 13.24 17.16
N TYR A 99 -0.19 14.04 16.45
CA TYR A 99 0.78 14.93 17.08
C TYR A 99 0.12 15.98 17.99
N LEU A 100 -0.95 16.61 17.51
CA LEU A 100 -1.69 17.64 18.25
C LEU A 100 -2.52 17.09 19.41
N SER A 101 -2.86 15.80 19.39
CA SER A 101 -3.65 15.15 20.45
C SER A 101 -2.80 14.61 21.60
N LYS A 102 -1.47 14.66 21.48
CA LYS A 102 -0.56 14.29 22.59
C LYS A 102 -0.55 15.43 23.62
N PRO A 103 -0.79 15.12 24.91
CA PRO A 103 -0.77 16.12 25.98
C PRO A 103 0.62 16.70 26.23
#